data_AF-A0A7C1CPH2-F1
#
_entry.id   AF-A0A7C1CPH2-F1
#
_cell.length_a   1.000
_cell.length_b   1.000
_cell.length_c   1.000
_cell.angle_alpha   90.00
_cell.angle_beta   90.00
_cell.angle_gamma   90.00
#
_symmetry.space_group_name_H-M   'P 1'
#
loop_
_entity.id
_entity.type
_entity.pdbx_description
1 polymer ?
#
loop_
_entity_poly.entity_id
_entity_poly.type
_entity_poly.pdbx_seq_one_letter_code
_entity_poly.pdbx_strand_id
1 'polypeptide(L)'
;MTAIAESQEQDSYQNYRNTVRCLKKAEVREIERHKYFMSIERGHEVSFEEAAQDWLEHYAQSWREDRQRKMLAMQRDEINRYKWIQSERARRDLGGTAVMEWIQRYAAHWREWYENEYAGD
;
A
#
# COMPACT_ATOMS: atom_id res chain seq x y z
N MET A 1 -19.35 -31.63 -21.59
CA MET A 1 -19.59 -30.23 -21.17
C MET A 1 -18.77 -29.83 -19.93
N THR A 2 -17.96 -30.72 -19.34
CA THR A 2 -17.16 -30.47 -18.13
C THR A 2 -15.81 -29.78 -18.38
N ALA A 3 -15.16 -30.05 -19.53
CA ALA A 3 -13.80 -29.57 -19.79
C ALA A 3 -13.64 -28.04 -19.88
N ILE A 4 -14.68 -27.29 -20.29
CA ILE A 4 -14.60 -25.82 -20.41
C ILE A 4 -14.72 -25.16 -19.03
N ALA A 5 -15.57 -25.68 -18.14
CA ALA A 5 -15.75 -25.15 -16.78
C ALA A 5 -14.52 -25.41 -15.91
N GLU A 6 -13.94 -26.62 -15.98
CA GLU A 6 -12.72 -26.99 -15.24
C GLU A 6 -11.51 -26.15 -15.67
N SER A 7 -11.42 -25.79 -16.96
CA SER A 7 -10.34 -24.94 -17.48
C SER A 7 -10.46 -23.49 -16.99
N GLN A 8 -11.69 -22.96 -16.91
CA GLN A 8 -11.94 -21.61 -16.39
C GLN A 8 -11.69 -21.49 -14.88
N GLU A 9 -12.03 -22.54 -14.11
CA GLU A 9 -11.68 -22.60 -12.69
C GLU A 9 -10.17 -22.71 -12.48
N GLN A 10 -9.48 -23.58 -13.22
CA GLN A 10 -8.02 -23.75 -13.09
C GLN A 10 -7.25 -22.46 -13.41
N ASP A 11 -7.69 -21.71 -14.44
CA ASP A 11 -7.09 -20.42 -14.81
C ASP A 11 -7.37 -19.33 -13.76
N SER A 12 -8.57 -19.31 -13.17
CA SER A 12 -8.92 -18.45 -12.04
C SER A 12 -8.05 -18.75 -10.81
N TYR A 13 -7.86 -20.04 -10.50
CA TYR A 13 -7.00 -20.50 -9.40
C TYR A 13 -5.52 -20.13 -9.62
N GLN A 14 -5.04 -20.14 -10.85
CA GLN A 14 -3.66 -19.77 -11.11
C GLN A 14 -3.44 -18.25 -11.13
N ASN A 15 -4.45 -17.50 -11.57
CA ASN A 15 -4.44 -16.05 -11.52
C ASN A 15 -4.50 -15.50 -10.08
N TYR A 16 -5.36 -16.05 -9.20
CA TYR A 16 -5.40 -15.61 -7.80
C TYR A 16 -4.07 -15.93 -7.09
N ARG A 17 -3.48 -17.11 -7.32
CA ARG A 17 -2.23 -17.50 -6.66
C ARG A 17 -1.08 -16.57 -7.05
N ASN A 18 -1.06 -16.12 -8.30
CA ASN A 18 -0.12 -15.11 -8.77
C ASN A 18 -0.42 -13.73 -8.15
N THR A 19 -1.68 -13.38 -7.97
CA THR A 19 -2.11 -12.11 -7.36
C THR A 19 -1.70 -12.04 -5.89
N VAL A 20 -1.94 -13.09 -5.12
CA VAL A 20 -1.53 -13.21 -3.71
C VAL A 20 0.00 -13.16 -3.58
N ARG A 21 0.73 -13.78 -4.51
CA ARG A 21 2.20 -13.75 -4.52
C ARG A 21 2.78 -12.34 -4.70
N CYS A 22 2.04 -11.42 -5.31
CA CYS A 22 2.49 -10.06 -5.59
C CYS A 22 2.08 -9.03 -4.51
N LEU A 23 1.48 -9.48 -3.39
CA LEU A 23 1.07 -8.59 -2.30
C LEU A 23 2.28 -7.93 -1.62
N LYS A 24 2.14 -6.64 -1.31
CA LYS A 24 3.11 -5.92 -0.49
C LYS A 24 2.98 -6.34 0.98
N LYS A 25 4.05 -6.18 1.76
CA LYS A 25 4.05 -6.47 3.21
C LYS A 25 2.89 -5.79 3.96
N ALA A 26 2.59 -4.55 3.61
CA ALA A 26 1.49 -3.80 4.21
C ALA A 26 0.11 -4.41 3.90
N GLU A 27 -0.07 -4.93 2.67
CA GLU A 27 -1.32 -5.61 2.27
C GLU A 27 -1.46 -6.95 2.96
N VAL A 28 -0.37 -7.73 3.08
CA VAL A 28 -0.38 -9.00 3.82
C VAL A 28 -0.85 -8.80 5.26
N ARG A 29 -0.33 -7.78 5.96
CA ARG A 29 -0.76 -7.47 7.32
C ARG A 29 -2.22 -7.01 7.40
N GLU A 30 -2.66 -6.21 6.43
CA GLU A 30 -4.07 -5.81 6.39
C GLU A 30 -4.99 -7.02 6.19
N ILE A 31 -4.59 -7.97 5.35
CA ILE A 31 -5.32 -9.23 5.16
C ILE A 31 -5.29 -10.07 6.44
N GLU A 32 -4.19 -10.11 7.19
CA GLU A 32 -4.15 -10.79 8.50
C GLU A 32 -5.12 -10.16 9.51
N ARG A 33 -5.21 -8.81 9.54
CA ARG A 33 -6.22 -8.11 10.34
C ARG A 33 -7.64 -8.47 9.90
N HIS A 34 -7.89 -8.45 8.59
CA HIS A 34 -9.18 -8.81 8.02
C HIS A 34 -9.57 -10.25 8.36
N LYS A 35 -8.64 -11.21 8.20
CA LYS A 35 -8.79 -12.62 8.59
C LYS A 35 -9.21 -12.75 10.05
N TYR A 36 -8.57 -12.00 10.95
CA TYR A 36 -8.91 -12.03 12.38
C TYR A 36 -10.37 -11.61 12.63
N PHE A 37 -10.79 -10.46 12.10
CA PHE A 37 -12.18 -9.99 12.27
C PHE A 37 -13.18 -10.93 11.61
N MET A 38 -12.88 -11.39 10.39
CA MET A 38 -13.75 -12.32 9.67
C MET A 38 -13.90 -13.66 10.40
N SER A 39 -12.85 -14.13 11.07
CA SER A 39 -12.91 -15.36 11.89
C SER A 39 -13.83 -15.18 13.11
N ILE A 40 -13.84 -13.99 13.72
CA ILE A 40 -14.75 -13.67 14.82
C ILE A 40 -16.20 -13.64 14.31
N GLU A 41 -16.45 -12.94 13.20
CA GLU A 41 -17.80 -12.78 12.64
C GLU A 41 -18.42 -14.12 12.21
N ARG A 42 -17.62 -15.03 11.66
CA ARG A 42 -18.09 -16.34 11.21
C ARG A 42 -18.14 -17.38 12.33
N GLY A 43 -17.53 -17.11 13.48
CA GLY A 43 -17.47 -18.02 14.62
C GLY A 43 -16.56 -19.23 14.41
N HIS A 44 -15.71 -19.22 13.37
CA HIS A 44 -14.69 -20.23 13.12
C HIS A 44 -13.46 -19.60 12.48
N GLU A 45 -12.32 -20.29 12.56
CA GLU A 45 -11.10 -19.79 11.91
C GLU A 45 -11.27 -19.79 10.38
N VAL A 46 -10.92 -18.66 9.76
CA VAL A 46 -10.83 -18.51 8.31
C VAL A 46 -9.37 -18.64 7.87
N SER A 47 -9.13 -19.31 6.74
CA SER A 47 -7.82 -19.37 6.09
C SER A 47 -7.34 -18.00 5.58
N PHE A 48 -6.02 -17.86 5.36
CA PHE A 48 -5.46 -16.63 4.79
C PHE A 48 -5.93 -16.43 3.35
N GLU A 49 -6.01 -17.48 2.54
CA GLU A 49 -6.43 -17.41 1.14
C GLU A 49 -7.86 -16.92 0.99
N GLU A 50 -8.77 -17.40 1.84
CA GLU A 50 -10.17 -16.98 1.84
C GLU A 50 -10.33 -15.52 2.30
N ALA A 51 -9.62 -15.12 3.36
CA ALA A 51 -9.60 -13.73 3.78
C ALA A 51 -8.95 -12.81 2.73
N ALA A 52 -7.89 -13.27 2.07
CA ALA A 52 -7.22 -12.52 1.00
C ALA A 52 -8.15 -12.33 -0.20
N GLN A 53 -8.93 -13.35 -0.55
CA GLN A 53 -9.90 -13.27 -1.64
C GLN A 53 -10.98 -12.24 -1.31
N ASP A 54 -11.61 -12.35 -0.15
CA ASP A 54 -12.65 -11.40 0.28
C ASP A 54 -12.10 -9.97 0.36
N TRP A 55 -10.89 -9.80 0.90
CA TRP A 55 -10.22 -8.51 0.99
C TRP A 55 -9.91 -7.92 -0.39
N LEU A 56 -9.38 -8.72 -1.31
CA LEU A 56 -9.04 -8.30 -2.68
C LEU A 56 -10.28 -7.86 -3.47
N GLU A 57 -11.40 -8.54 -3.27
CA GLU A 57 -12.65 -8.27 -3.97
C GLU A 57 -13.36 -7.01 -3.45
N HIS A 58 -13.37 -6.79 -2.13
CA HIS A 58 -14.24 -5.77 -1.52
C HIS A 58 -13.49 -4.56 -0.95
N TYR A 59 -12.22 -4.70 -0.56
CA TYR A 59 -11.53 -3.70 0.28
C TYR A 59 -10.20 -3.20 -0.28
N ALA A 60 -9.51 -3.99 -1.11
CA ALA A 60 -8.14 -3.69 -1.52
C ALA A 60 -7.99 -2.35 -2.26
N GLN A 61 -8.94 -2.01 -3.14
CA GLN A 61 -8.85 -0.76 -3.90
C GLN A 61 -8.96 0.46 -2.98
N SER A 62 -10.01 0.53 -2.15
CA SER A 62 -10.24 1.67 -1.26
C SER A 62 -9.12 1.82 -0.24
N TRP A 63 -8.61 0.70 0.28
CA TRP A 63 -7.46 0.69 1.18
C TRP A 63 -6.18 1.22 0.52
N ARG A 64 -5.88 0.80 -0.72
CA ARG A 64 -4.71 1.31 -1.48
C ARG A 64 -4.82 2.80 -1.74
N GLU A 65 -6.00 3.29 -2.12
CA GLU A 65 -6.25 4.71 -2.37
C GLU A 65 -6.09 5.56 -1.10
N ASP A 66 -6.64 5.11 0.02
CA ASP A 66 -6.51 5.79 1.31
C ASP A 66 -5.03 5.84 1.76
N ARG A 67 -4.32 4.72 1.65
CA ARG A 67 -2.90 4.65 1.97
C ARG A 67 -2.06 5.57 1.08
N GLN A 68 -2.31 5.58 -0.23
CA GLN A 68 -1.63 6.48 -1.16
C GLN A 68 -1.91 7.95 -0.82
N ARG A 69 -3.16 8.29 -0.46
CA ARG A 69 -3.53 9.64 -0.06
C ARG A 69 -2.77 10.09 1.19
N LYS A 70 -2.69 9.23 2.21
CA LYS A 70 -1.93 9.49 3.44
C LYS A 70 -0.44 9.67 3.16
N MET A 71 0.15 8.79 2.36
CA MET A 71 1.55 8.91 1.93
C MET A 71 1.83 10.25 1.22
N LEU A 72 0.97 10.64 0.26
CA LEU A 72 1.13 11.88 -0.49
C LEU A 72 1.00 13.12 0.39
N ALA A 73 0.09 13.09 1.36
CA ALA A 73 -0.05 14.16 2.34
C ALA A 73 1.24 14.33 3.16
N MET A 74 1.76 13.23 3.72
CA MET A 74 3.01 13.27 4.50
C MET A 74 4.22 13.69 3.65
N GLN A 75 4.30 13.21 2.41
CA GLN A 75 5.36 13.62 1.49
C GLN A 75 5.32 15.12 1.21
N ARG A 76 4.11 15.68 1.04
CA ARG A 76 3.92 17.12 0.83
C ARG A 76 4.36 17.93 2.05
N ASP A 77 4.05 17.47 3.25
CA ASP A 77 4.47 18.13 4.49
C ASP A 77 5.98 18.11 4.65
N GLU A 78 6.64 16.98 4.33
CA GLU A 78 8.09 16.89 4.38
C GLU A 78 8.78 17.79 3.34
N ILE A 79 8.24 17.87 2.12
CA ILE A 79 8.71 18.81 1.09
C ILE A 79 8.56 20.25 1.56
N ASN A 80 7.41 20.61 2.17
CA ASN A 80 7.17 21.96 2.68
C ASN A 80 8.14 22.32 3.80
N ARG A 81 8.38 21.38 4.72
CA ARG A 81 9.36 21.54 5.80
C ARG A 81 10.75 21.76 5.24
N TYR A 82 11.19 20.94 4.29
CA TYR A 82 12.49 21.08 3.65
C TYR A 82 12.62 22.43 2.94
N LYS A 83 11.61 22.80 2.12
CA LYS A 83 11.57 24.10 1.42
C LYS A 83 11.76 25.25 2.40
N TRP A 84 11.00 25.26 3.50
CA TRP A 84 11.10 26.30 4.51
C TRP A 84 12.52 26.38 5.09
N ILE A 85 13.10 25.25 5.52
CA ILE A 85 14.46 25.21 6.08
C ILE A 85 15.50 25.75 5.09
N GLN A 86 15.42 25.36 3.81
CA GLN A 86 16.39 25.82 2.81
C GLN A 86 16.20 27.30 2.47
N SER A 87 14.96 27.78 2.39
CA SER A 87 14.67 29.21 2.18
C SER A 87 15.20 30.07 3.34
N GLU A 88 15.04 29.63 4.59
CA GLU A 88 15.59 30.30 5.77
C GLU A 88 17.12 30.37 5.72
N ARG A 89 17.79 29.26 5.37
CA ARG A 89 19.25 29.19 5.23
C ARG A 89 19.75 30.11 4.11
N ALA A 90 19.03 30.20 3.01
CA ALA A 90 19.36 31.04 1.87
C ALA A 90 18.98 32.53 2.08
N ARG A 91 18.26 32.85 3.16
CA ARG A 91 17.65 34.17 3.43
C ARG A 91 16.83 34.71 2.25
N ARG A 92 16.23 33.81 1.47
CA ARG A 92 15.35 34.10 0.34
C ARG A 92 14.46 32.90 0.05
N ASP A 93 13.28 33.14 -0.53
CA ASP A 93 12.43 32.03 -0.96
C ASP A 93 13.05 31.30 -2.16
N LEU A 94 13.30 30.00 -2.00
CA LEU A 94 13.79 29.12 -3.06
C LEU A 94 12.66 28.53 -3.91
N GLY A 95 11.41 28.62 -3.45
CA GLY A 95 10.24 28.16 -4.18
C GLY A 95 10.39 26.74 -4.71
N GLY A 96 10.15 26.56 -6.02
CA GLY A 96 10.25 25.26 -6.69
C GLY A 96 11.66 24.66 -6.73
N THR A 97 12.72 25.47 -6.57
CA THR A 97 14.12 24.98 -6.61
C THR A 97 14.39 24.01 -5.48
N ALA A 98 13.95 24.33 -4.26
CA ALA A 98 14.11 23.45 -3.11
C ALA A 98 13.29 22.16 -3.23
N VAL A 99 12.13 22.22 -3.90
CA VAL A 99 11.32 21.02 -4.19
C VAL A 99 12.06 20.08 -5.13
N MET A 100 12.65 20.61 -6.21
CA MET A 100 13.42 19.80 -7.16
C MET A 100 14.66 19.18 -6.51
N GLU A 101 15.38 19.93 -5.68
CA GLU A 101 16.51 19.40 -4.91
C GLU A 101 16.06 18.25 -3.99
N TRP A 102 14.94 18.44 -3.28
CA TRP A 102 14.42 17.39 -2.40
C TRP A 102 14.03 16.12 -3.18
N ILE A 103 13.37 16.29 -4.33
CA ILE A 103 12.99 15.16 -5.19
C ILE A 103 14.23 14.38 -5.64
N GLN A 104 15.28 15.07 -6.06
CA GLN A 104 16.51 14.45 -6.55
C GLN A 104 17.30 13.73 -5.45
N ARG A 105 17.30 14.26 -4.22
CA ARG A 105 18.18 13.78 -3.16
C ARG A 105 17.51 12.86 -2.14
N TYR A 106 16.24 13.10 -1.83
CA TYR A 106 15.58 12.51 -0.66
C TYR A 106 14.32 11.71 -0.99
N ALA A 107 13.62 11.98 -2.10
CA ALA A 107 12.32 11.35 -2.34
C ALA A 107 12.36 9.82 -2.38
N ALA A 108 13.41 9.21 -2.93
CA ALA A 108 13.54 7.75 -2.99
C ALA A 108 13.67 7.16 -1.58
N HIS A 109 14.65 7.64 -0.80
CA HIS A 109 14.87 7.19 0.58
C HIS A 109 13.67 7.48 1.49
N TRP A 110 12.99 8.61 1.29
CA TRP A 110 11.80 8.94 2.06
C TRP A 110 10.66 7.95 1.79
N ARG A 111 10.44 7.55 0.52
CA ARG A 111 9.41 6.55 0.18
C ARG A 111 9.77 5.16 0.72
N GLU A 112 11.04 4.79 0.67
CA GLU A 112 11.52 3.54 1.27
C GLU A 112 11.31 3.52 2.79
N TRP A 113 11.65 4.63 3.47
CA TRP A 113 11.35 4.80 4.89
C TRP A 113 9.85 4.68 5.16
N TYR A 114 9.02 5.40 4.41
CA TYR A 114 7.56 5.34 4.57
C TYR A 114 7.03 3.90 4.43
N GLU A 115 7.47 3.18 3.40
CA GLU A 115 7.06 1.79 3.21
C GLU A 115 7.55 0.89 4.34
N ASN A 116 8.75 1.10 4.89
CA ASN A 116 9.25 0.31 6.02
C ASN A 116 8.49 0.60 7.33
N GLU A 117 8.29 1.87 7.64
CA GLU A 117 7.61 2.34 8.85
C GLU A 117 6.15 1.90 8.84
N TYR A 118 5.41 2.29 7.79
CA TYR A 118 3.98 2.05 7.70
C TYR A 118 3.63 0.71 7.08
N ALA A 119 4.60 -0.09 6.62
CA ALA A 119 4.30 -1.51 6.42
C ALA A 119 3.99 -2.16 7.77
N GLY A 120 4.64 -1.72 8.87
CA GLY A 120 4.67 -2.33 10.21
C GLY A 120 3.43 -2.18 11.08
N ASP A 121 2.76 -1.04 10.99
CA ASP A 121 1.69 -0.61 11.92
C ASP A 121 0.29 -1.12 11.58
#